data_AF-A0A093HQE6-F1
#
_entry.id   AF-A0A093HQE6-F1
#
_cell.length_a   1.000
_cell.length_b   1.000
_cell.length_c   1.000
_cell.angle_alpha   90.00
_cell.angle_beta   90.00
_cell.angle_gamma   90.00
#
_symmetry.space_group_name_H-M   'P 1'
#
loop_
_entity.id
_entity.type
_entity.pdbx_description
1 polymer ?
#
loop_
_entity_poly.entity_id
_entity_poly.type
_entity_poly.pdbx_seq_one_letter_code
_entity_poly.pdbx_strand_id
1 'polypeptide(L)'
;DICRAIELLEKLQRSGEVPPQKLQALQRVLQSEFCNAVREVYEHVYETVDISSSPEVRANATAKATVAAFAASEGHSHPRVVELPKTEEGLGFNIMGGKEQNSPIYISRIIPGGIADRHGGLKRGDQLLSVNGVSVEGEQHEKAVELLKAAQGKVKLVVRYTPKVLEEMESRFEKMRSAKRRQQN
;
A
#
# COMPACT_ATOMS: atom_id res chain seq x y z
N ASP A 1 16.69 -16.17 16.06
CA ASP A 1 17.32 -15.85 17.36
C ASP A 1 18.35 -14.74 17.15
N ILE A 2 17.98 -13.51 17.50
CA ILE A 2 18.82 -12.31 17.29
C ILE A 2 20.00 -12.30 18.26
N CYS A 3 19.85 -12.81 19.48
CA CYS A 3 20.97 -12.95 20.42
C CYS A 3 22.05 -13.87 19.83
N ARG A 4 21.62 -15.02 19.28
CA ARG A 4 22.52 -15.92 18.56
C ARG A 4 23.14 -15.26 17.31
N ALA A 5 22.39 -14.43 16.59
CA ALA A 5 22.92 -13.70 15.45
C ALA A 5 23.96 -12.65 15.88
N ILE A 6 23.73 -11.92 16.97
CA ILE A 6 24.68 -10.96 17.55
C ILE A 6 25.94 -11.67 18.03
N GLU A 7 25.82 -12.80 18.73
CA GLU A 7 26.97 -13.61 19.16
C GLU A 7 27.78 -14.15 17.97
N LEU A 8 27.11 -14.58 16.91
CA LEU A 8 27.78 -15.03 15.68
C LEU A 8 28.49 -13.88 14.98
N LEU A 9 27.93 -12.67 15.01
CA LEU A 9 28.57 -11.47 14.48
C LEU A 9 29.79 -11.07 15.30
N GLU A 10 29.74 -11.15 16.62
CA GLU A 10 30.92 -10.92 17.48
C GLU A 10 32.02 -11.95 17.22
N LYS A 11 31.65 -13.22 16.97
CA LYS A 11 32.61 -14.26 16.56
C LYS A 11 33.25 -13.96 15.21
N LEU A 12 32.47 -13.49 14.23
CA LEU A 12 32.96 -13.07 12.91
C LEU A 12 33.84 -11.81 12.99
N GLN A 13 33.58 -10.92 13.93
CA GLN A 13 34.43 -9.76 14.19
C GLN A 13 35.82 -10.17 14.71
N ARG A 14 35.89 -11.25 15.50
CA ARG A 14 37.16 -11.82 15.99
C ARG A 14 37.91 -12.62 14.93
N SER A 15 37.22 -13.23 13.95
CA SER A 15 37.87 -13.96 12.85
C SER A 15 38.47 -13.03 11.79
N GLY A 16 38.04 -11.76 11.74
CA GLY A 16 38.56 -10.76 10.80
C GLY A 16 38.10 -10.93 9.35
N GLU A 17 37.23 -11.90 9.07
CA GLU A 17 36.73 -12.22 7.72
C GLU A 17 35.78 -11.15 7.17
N VAL A 18 35.17 -10.35 8.05
CA VAL A 18 34.19 -9.32 7.67
C VAL A 18 34.71 -7.94 8.09
N PRO A 19 34.68 -6.93 7.18
CA PRO A 19 35.06 -5.58 7.51
C PRO A 19 34.28 -5.02 8.71
N PRO A 20 34.94 -4.40 9.71
CA PRO A 20 34.30 -3.93 10.94
C PRO A 20 33.12 -2.98 10.70
N GLN A 21 33.19 -2.19 9.63
CA GLN A 21 32.14 -1.24 9.22
C GLN A 21 30.83 -1.95 8.85
N LYS A 22 30.90 -3.10 8.17
CA LYS A 22 29.72 -3.90 7.78
C LYS A 22 29.11 -4.59 9.00
N LEU A 23 29.95 -5.09 9.90
CA LEU A 23 29.54 -5.68 11.18
C LEU A 23 28.80 -4.68 12.07
N GLN A 24 29.37 -3.48 12.22
CA GLN A 24 28.78 -2.43 13.04
C GLN A 24 27.45 -1.91 12.45
N ALA A 25 27.35 -1.80 11.12
CA ALA A 25 26.09 -1.48 10.46
C ALA A 25 25.02 -2.55 10.72
N LEU A 26 25.38 -3.82 10.65
CA LEU A 26 24.46 -4.93 10.92
C LEU A 26 24.02 -4.99 12.38
N GLN A 27 24.94 -4.78 13.33
CA GLN A 27 24.59 -4.66 14.75
C GLN A 27 23.60 -3.52 15.01
N ARG A 28 23.82 -2.33 14.41
CA ARG A 28 22.88 -1.21 14.53
C ARG A 28 21.49 -1.54 14.00
N VAL A 29 21.40 -2.27 12.89
CA VAL A 29 20.10 -2.70 12.35
C VAL A 29 19.42 -3.69 13.30
N LEU A 30 20.14 -4.70 13.79
CA LEU A 30 19.60 -5.70 14.71
C LEU A 30 19.18 -5.12 16.07
N GLN A 31 19.84 -4.05 16.51
CA GLN A 31 19.54 -3.35 17.77
C GLN A 31 18.55 -2.18 17.59
N SER A 32 18.07 -1.92 16.36
CA SER A 32 17.16 -0.81 16.11
C SER A 32 15.78 -1.03 16.72
N GLU A 33 15.10 0.05 17.08
CA GLU A 33 13.71 0.01 17.57
C GLU A 33 12.78 -0.68 16.57
N PHE A 34 13.01 -0.48 15.27
CA PHE A 34 12.28 -1.16 14.21
C PHE A 34 12.43 -2.68 14.27
N CYS A 35 13.68 -3.18 14.39
CA CYS A 35 13.92 -4.62 14.43
C CYS A 35 13.36 -5.25 15.72
N ASN A 36 13.40 -4.52 16.84
CA ASN A 36 12.77 -4.94 18.09
C ASN A 36 11.24 -5.02 17.99
N ALA A 37 10.58 -4.03 17.36
CA ALA A 37 9.14 -4.07 17.12
C ALA A 37 8.75 -5.25 16.20
N VAL A 38 9.54 -5.51 15.15
CA VAL A 38 9.31 -6.66 14.24
C VAL A 38 9.45 -7.99 14.99
N ARG A 39 10.42 -8.09 15.91
CA ARG A 39 10.61 -9.26 16.76
C ARG A 39 9.40 -9.51 17.66
N GLU A 40 8.87 -8.49 18.33
CA GLU A 40 7.70 -8.65 19.21
C GLU A 40 6.48 -9.20 18.47
N VAL A 41 6.21 -8.67 17.28
CA VAL A 41 5.12 -9.18 16.44
C VAL A 41 5.41 -10.61 15.97
N TYR A 42 6.66 -10.93 15.61
CA TYR A 42 7.03 -12.30 15.24
C TYR A 42 6.79 -13.29 16.37
N GLU A 43 7.26 -12.98 17.59
CA GLU A 43 7.09 -13.85 18.76
C GLU A 43 5.61 -14.07 19.09
N HIS A 44 4.83 -12.98 19.08
CA HIS A 44 3.40 -13.06 19.33
C HIS A 44 2.66 -13.91 18.27
N VAL A 45 3.01 -13.75 16.99
CA VAL A 45 2.47 -14.58 15.91
C VAL A 45 2.96 -16.03 16.05
N TYR A 46 4.18 -16.27 16.51
CA TYR A 46 4.73 -17.62 16.67
C TYR A 46 3.99 -18.42 17.76
N GLU A 47 3.63 -17.76 18.85
CA GLU A 47 2.90 -18.35 19.97
C GLU A 47 1.42 -18.60 19.64
N THR A 48 0.81 -17.71 18.85
CA THR A 48 -0.61 -17.78 18.51
C THR A 48 -0.92 -18.67 17.31
N VAL A 49 0.07 -18.88 16.43
CA VAL A 49 -0.07 -19.72 15.25
C VAL A 49 0.02 -21.20 15.65
N ASP A 50 -1.14 -21.82 15.82
CA ASP A 50 -1.27 -23.25 16.11
C ASP A 50 -1.09 -24.08 14.82
N ILE A 51 0.17 -24.35 14.48
CA ILE A 51 0.53 -25.25 13.39
C ILE A 51 1.17 -26.51 13.98
N SER A 52 0.47 -27.64 13.85
CA SER A 52 0.90 -28.99 14.25
C SER A 52 1.94 -29.60 13.30
N SER A 53 2.91 -28.81 12.85
CA SER A 53 3.96 -29.22 11.90
C SER A 53 5.35 -29.04 12.50
N SER A 54 6.39 -29.36 11.73
CA SER A 54 7.78 -29.18 12.15
C SER A 54 8.09 -27.73 12.58
N PRO A 55 9.05 -27.51 13.50
CA PRO A 55 9.45 -26.18 13.95
C PRO A 55 9.86 -25.23 12.81
N GLU A 56 10.44 -25.77 11.74
CA GLU A 56 10.84 -25.03 10.53
C GLU A 56 9.64 -24.50 9.74
N VAL A 57 8.61 -25.34 9.58
CA VAL A 57 7.38 -24.96 8.88
C VAL A 57 6.62 -23.91 9.70
N ARG A 58 6.55 -24.07 11.03
CA ARG A 58 5.98 -23.05 11.92
C ARG A 58 6.73 -21.73 11.80
N ALA A 59 8.06 -21.73 11.87
CA ALA A 59 8.87 -20.52 11.74
C ALA A 59 8.66 -19.80 10.40
N ASN A 60 8.60 -20.54 9.29
CA ASN A 60 8.36 -19.97 7.96
C ASN A 60 6.96 -19.36 7.85
N ALA A 61 5.93 -20.06 8.35
CA ALA A 61 4.57 -19.56 8.37
C ALA A 61 4.43 -18.31 9.24
N THR A 62 5.02 -18.30 10.43
CA THR A 62 5.08 -17.14 11.31
C THR A 62 5.76 -15.96 10.62
N ALA A 63 6.93 -16.15 10.00
CA ALA A 63 7.64 -15.08 9.31
C ALA A 63 6.76 -14.41 8.24
N LYS A 64 6.06 -15.22 7.44
CA LYS A 64 5.11 -14.74 6.43
C LYS A 64 3.95 -13.98 7.05
N ALA A 65 3.38 -14.49 8.14
CA ALA A 65 2.28 -13.85 8.86
C ALA A 65 2.71 -12.54 9.53
N THR A 66 3.91 -12.44 10.10
CA THR A 66 4.48 -11.21 10.63
C THR A 66 4.63 -10.16 9.54
N VAL A 67 5.22 -10.53 8.39
CA VAL A 67 5.34 -9.62 7.24
C VAL A 67 3.97 -9.17 6.74
N ALA A 68 2.99 -10.08 6.67
CA ALA A 68 1.62 -9.74 6.30
C ALA A 68 0.95 -8.79 7.32
N ALA A 69 1.19 -9.00 8.61
CA ALA A 69 0.68 -8.14 9.68
C ALA A 69 1.28 -6.72 9.60
N PHE A 70 2.58 -6.58 9.35
CA PHE A 70 3.21 -5.28 9.12
C PHE A 70 2.71 -4.60 7.83
N ALA A 71 2.57 -5.37 6.75
CA ALA A 71 2.00 -4.89 5.50
C ALA A 71 0.54 -4.45 5.65
N ALA A 72 -0.19 -5.03 6.60
CA ALA A 72 -1.56 -4.67 6.93
C ALA A 72 -1.67 -3.56 8.00
N SER A 73 -0.65 -3.38 8.86
CA SER A 73 -0.65 -2.40 9.95
C SER A 73 -0.40 -0.97 9.47
N GLU A 74 0.34 -0.81 8.38
CA GLU A 74 0.26 0.45 7.64
C GLU A 74 -1.04 0.45 6.84
N GLY A 75 -1.89 1.46 7.05
CA GLY A 75 -3.07 1.71 6.23
C GLY A 75 -2.71 1.88 4.75
N HIS A 76 -2.51 0.75 4.06
CA HIS A 76 -2.31 0.50 2.63
C HIS A 76 -1.43 1.52 1.86
N SER A 77 -0.21 1.79 2.33
CA SER A 77 0.82 2.56 1.61
C SER A 77 1.35 1.87 0.34
N HIS A 78 1.12 0.56 0.18
CA HIS A 78 1.67 -0.24 -0.93
C HIS A 78 0.65 -0.41 -2.07
N PRO A 79 1.10 -0.33 -3.35
CA PRO A 79 0.27 -0.65 -4.50
C PRO A 79 -0.33 -2.05 -4.39
N ARG A 80 -1.64 -2.16 -4.63
CA ARG A 80 -2.38 -3.43 -4.67
C ARG A 80 -3.17 -3.55 -5.95
N VAL A 81 -3.41 -4.79 -6.34
CA VAL A 81 -4.22 -5.13 -7.51
C VAL A 81 -5.66 -5.38 -7.07
N VAL A 82 -6.63 -4.80 -7.78
CA VAL A 82 -8.06 -5.04 -7.59
C VAL A 82 -8.67 -5.40 -8.94
N GLU A 83 -9.35 -6.54 -9.02
CA GLU A 83 -10.02 -6.98 -10.24
C GLU A 83 -11.54 -6.87 -10.06
N LEU A 84 -12.19 -6.07 -10.90
CA LEU A 84 -13.64 -5.84 -10.84
C LEU A 84 -14.32 -6.32 -12.12
N PRO A 85 -15.47 -7.00 -12.05
CA PRO A 85 -16.28 -7.24 -13.24
C PRO A 85 -16.92 -5.93 -13.68
N LYS A 86 -16.85 -5.62 -14.97
CA LYS A 86 -17.57 -4.47 -15.54
C LYS A 86 -18.96 -4.89 -15.99
N THR A 87 -19.97 -4.22 -15.48
CA THR A 87 -21.38 -4.40 -15.84
C THR A 87 -21.88 -3.23 -16.69
N GLU A 88 -23.12 -3.31 -17.17
CA GLU A 88 -23.79 -2.20 -17.88
C GLU A 88 -23.90 -0.93 -17.01
N GLU A 89 -24.06 -1.10 -15.70
CA GLU A 89 -24.04 -0.03 -14.69
C GLU A 89 -22.65 0.58 -14.45
N GLY A 90 -21.59 0.03 -15.06
CA GLY A 90 -20.21 0.46 -14.89
C GLY A 90 -19.49 -0.23 -13.72
N LEU A 91 -18.51 0.46 -13.13
CA LEU A 91 -17.65 -0.10 -12.06
C LEU A 91 -18.05 0.33 -10.65
N GLY A 92 -18.97 1.29 -10.50
CA GLY A 92 -19.48 1.70 -9.19
C GLY A 92 -18.55 2.63 -8.38
N PHE A 93 -17.71 3.43 -9.03
CA PHE A 93 -16.89 4.45 -8.35
C PHE A 93 -16.66 5.67 -9.24
N ASN A 94 -16.30 6.79 -8.61
CA ASN A 94 -15.93 8.04 -9.30
C ASN A 94 -14.44 8.32 -9.13
N ILE A 95 -13.85 8.94 -10.14
CA ILE A 95 -12.47 9.43 -10.09
C ILE A 95 -12.42 10.96 -10.11
N MET A 96 -11.32 11.53 -9.64
CA MET A 96 -11.00 12.96 -9.72
C MET A 96 -9.49 13.19 -9.87
N GLY A 97 -9.09 14.44 -10.07
CA GLY A 97 -7.71 14.80 -10.38
C GLY A 97 -7.36 14.51 -11.83
N GLY A 98 -6.07 14.55 -12.14
CA GLY A 98 -5.56 14.55 -13.51
C GLY A 98 -4.43 15.57 -13.68
N LYS A 99 -3.57 15.32 -14.67
CA LYS A 99 -2.41 16.18 -14.98
C LYS A 99 -2.80 17.64 -15.18
N GLU A 100 -3.95 17.91 -15.80
CA GLU A 100 -4.47 19.26 -16.04
C GLU A 100 -4.77 20.04 -14.75
N GLN A 101 -4.93 19.33 -13.64
CA GLN A 101 -5.12 19.89 -12.30
C GLN A 101 -3.85 19.77 -11.42
N ASN A 102 -2.70 19.46 -12.00
CA ASN A 102 -1.45 19.16 -11.27
C ASN A 102 -1.69 18.20 -10.10
N SER A 103 -2.43 17.13 -10.38
CA SER A 103 -2.92 16.19 -9.37
C SER A 103 -2.90 14.76 -9.90
N PRO A 104 -2.55 13.75 -9.08
CA PRO A 104 -2.76 12.36 -9.45
C PRO A 104 -4.26 12.04 -9.57
N ILE A 105 -4.56 10.89 -10.18
CA ILE A 105 -5.93 10.41 -10.35
C ILE A 105 -6.32 9.61 -9.11
N TYR A 106 -7.44 9.96 -8.48
CA TYR A 106 -7.93 9.36 -7.24
C TYR A 106 -9.36 8.87 -7.36
N ILE A 107 -9.68 7.81 -6.62
CA ILE A 107 -11.06 7.41 -6.35
C ILE A 107 -11.64 8.35 -5.30
N SER A 108 -12.54 9.23 -5.76
CA SER A 108 -13.19 10.25 -4.92
C SER A 108 -14.42 9.73 -4.20
N ARG A 109 -15.08 8.72 -4.76
CA ARG A 109 -16.30 8.14 -4.21
C ARG A 109 -16.47 6.69 -4.63
N ILE A 110 -16.91 5.86 -3.70
CA ILE A 110 -17.48 4.52 -3.96
C ILE A 110 -19.00 4.65 -3.96
N ILE A 111 -19.68 4.12 -4.97
CA ILE A 111 -21.14 4.20 -5.10
C ILE A 111 -21.75 3.10 -4.22
N PRO A 112 -22.55 3.45 -3.20
CA PRO A 112 -23.19 2.46 -2.32
C PRO A 112 -24.03 1.46 -3.11
N GLY A 113 -23.86 0.18 -2.82
CA GLY A 113 -24.52 -0.92 -3.53
C GLY A 113 -23.98 -1.19 -4.93
N GLY A 114 -23.03 -0.41 -5.45
CA GLY A 114 -22.38 -0.61 -6.74
C GLY A 114 -21.35 -1.76 -6.74
N ILE A 115 -20.77 -2.07 -7.89
CA ILE A 115 -19.81 -3.18 -8.03
C ILE A 115 -18.58 -3.01 -7.12
N ALA A 116 -17.96 -1.82 -7.13
CA ALA A 116 -16.79 -1.55 -6.28
C ALA A 116 -17.10 -1.67 -4.78
N ASP A 117 -18.29 -1.25 -4.36
CA ASP A 117 -18.75 -1.34 -2.97
C ASP A 117 -18.96 -2.80 -2.55
N ARG A 118 -19.73 -3.56 -3.34
CA ARG A 118 -20.00 -4.99 -3.09
C ARG A 118 -18.74 -5.85 -3.10
N HIS A 119 -17.74 -5.48 -3.91
CA HIS A 119 -16.45 -6.16 -3.92
C HIS A 119 -15.59 -5.80 -2.69
N GLY A 120 -15.71 -4.59 -2.13
CA GLY A 120 -14.95 -4.13 -0.96
C GLY A 120 -13.44 -3.94 -1.19
N GLY A 121 -12.98 -4.06 -2.45
CA GLY A 121 -11.55 -4.00 -2.79
C GLY A 121 -11.03 -2.58 -3.02
N LEU A 122 -11.93 -1.63 -3.31
CA LEU A 122 -11.63 -0.22 -3.53
C LEU A 122 -12.18 0.62 -2.38
N LYS A 123 -11.51 1.72 -2.08
CA LYS A 123 -11.90 2.69 -1.05
C LYS A 123 -11.73 4.11 -1.59
N ARG A 124 -12.55 5.03 -1.07
CA ARG A 124 -12.29 6.47 -1.25
C ARG A 124 -10.90 6.80 -0.69
N GLY A 125 -10.08 7.54 -1.44
CA GLY A 125 -8.70 7.83 -1.06
C GLY A 125 -7.66 6.93 -1.73
N ASP A 126 -8.08 5.96 -2.53
CA ASP A 126 -7.17 5.23 -3.41
C ASP A 126 -6.70 6.10 -4.58
N GLN A 127 -5.38 6.23 -4.74
CA GLN A 127 -4.76 6.69 -5.98
C GLN A 127 -4.83 5.58 -7.02
N LEU A 128 -5.31 5.90 -8.23
CA LEU A 128 -5.29 5.00 -9.37
C LEU A 128 -3.93 5.11 -10.07
N LEU A 129 -3.22 3.98 -10.16
CA LEU A 129 -1.89 3.89 -10.77
C LEU A 129 -1.94 3.30 -12.18
N SER A 130 -2.77 2.27 -12.40
CA SER A 130 -2.96 1.69 -13.74
C SER A 130 -4.32 1.04 -13.93
N VAL A 131 -4.73 0.92 -15.20
CA VAL A 131 -5.94 0.25 -15.67
C VAL A 131 -5.55 -0.78 -16.73
N ASN A 132 -5.83 -2.06 -16.51
CA ASN A 132 -5.49 -3.17 -17.39
C ASN A 132 -4.01 -3.19 -17.83
N GLY A 133 -3.10 -2.82 -16.91
CA GLY A 133 -1.66 -2.76 -17.17
C GLY A 133 -1.17 -1.48 -17.84
N VAL A 134 -2.07 -0.57 -18.24
CA VAL A 134 -1.70 0.76 -18.75
C VAL A 134 -1.61 1.74 -17.59
N SER A 135 -0.43 2.32 -17.37
CA SER A 135 -0.23 3.34 -16.34
C SER A 135 -1.06 4.59 -16.63
N VAL A 136 -1.62 5.17 -15.59
CA VAL A 136 -2.33 6.47 -15.62
C VAL A 136 -1.66 7.50 -14.72
N GLU A 137 -0.46 7.20 -14.21
CA GLU A 137 0.32 8.14 -13.41
C GLU A 137 0.81 9.30 -14.28
N GLY A 138 0.46 10.52 -13.86
CA GLY A 138 0.82 11.73 -14.61
C GLY A 138 0.04 11.94 -15.91
N GLU A 139 -1.02 11.17 -16.13
CA GLU A 139 -1.93 11.30 -17.26
C GLU A 139 -3.09 12.27 -16.97
N GLN A 140 -3.76 12.71 -18.04
CA GLN A 140 -4.97 13.54 -17.95
C GLN A 140 -6.15 12.74 -17.40
N HIS A 141 -7.09 13.45 -16.78
CA HIS A 141 -8.33 12.85 -16.28
C HIS A 141 -9.06 12.03 -17.37
N GLU A 142 -9.19 12.62 -18.55
CA GLU A 142 -9.90 12.04 -19.70
C GLU A 142 -9.29 10.70 -20.11
N LYS A 143 -7.96 10.57 -20.06
CA LYS A 143 -7.27 9.33 -20.45
C LYS A 143 -7.64 8.16 -19.54
N ALA A 144 -7.71 8.38 -18.23
CA ALA A 144 -8.13 7.34 -17.30
C ALA A 144 -9.62 6.98 -17.50
N VAL A 145 -10.48 7.98 -17.75
CA VAL A 145 -11.90 7.74 -18.08
C VAL A 145 -12.03 6.89 -19.34
N GLU A 146 -11.27 7.19 -20.39
CA GLU A 146 -11.25 6.41 -21.63
C GLU A 146 -10.86 4.96 -21.38
N LEU A 147 -9.77 4.71 -20.64
CA LEU A 147 -9.31 3.36 -20.33
C LEU A 147 -10.36 2.58 -19.52
N LEU A 148 -10.96 3.22 -18.51
CA LEU A 148 -12.02 2.61 -17.69
C LEU A 148 -13.28 2.33 -18.52
N LYS A 149 -13.63 3.20 -19.46
CA LYS A 149 -14.78 3.03 -20.38
C LYS A 149 -14.53 2.00 -21.48
N ALA A 150 -13.32 1.90 -22.00
CA ALA A 150 -12.94 0.94 -23.04
C ALA A 150 -12.77 -0.49 -22.50
N ALA A 151 -12.46 -0.65 -21.20
CA ALA A 151 -12.32 -1.96 -20.58
C ALA A 151 -13.61 -2.79 -20.71
N GLN A 152 -13.48 -4.11 -20.89
CA GLN A 152 -14.57 -5.07 -21.00
C GLN A 152 -14.30 -6.30 -20.13
N GLY A 153 -15.36 -7.00 -19.70
CA GLY A 153 -15.23 -8.19 -18.87
C GLY A 153 -14.67 -7.86 -17.49
N LYS A 154 -13.43 -8.25 -17.20
CA LYS A 154 -12.75 -7.95 -15.92
C LYS A 154 -11.77 -6.79 -16.09
N VAL A 155 -11.84 -5.82 -15.18
CA VAL A 155 -10.96 -4.65 -15.15
C VAL A 155 -9.97 -4.83 -14.01
N LYS A 156 -8.68 -4.88 -14.35
CA LYS A 156 -7.58 -4.97 -13.40
C LYS A 156 -7.07 -3.58 -13.09
N LEU A 157 -7.20 -3.14 -11.85
CA LEU A 157 -6.76 -1.85 -11.36
C LEU A 157 -5.56 -2.04 -10.46
N VAL A 158 -4.56 -1.16 -10.57
CA VAL A 158 -3.52 -1.04 -9.54
C VAL A 158 -3.76 0.26 -8.79
N VAL A 159 -3.94 0.16 -7.47
CA VAL A 159 -4.29 1.28 -6.61
C VAL A 159 -3.42 1.34 -5.37
N ARG A 160 -3.23 2.52 -4.80
CA ARG A 160 -2.51 2.74 -3.55
C ARG A 160 -3.35 3.63 -2.64
N TYR A 161 -3.52 3.26 -1.38
CA TYR A 161 -4.38 4.01 -0.47
C TYR A 161 -3.60 5.18 0.14
N THR A 162 -3.99 6.40 -0.21
CA THR A 162 -3.36 7.64 0.25
C THR A 162 -4.44 8.69 0.57
N PRO A 163 -5.31 8.43 1.57
CA PRO A 163 -6.49 9.26 1.84
C PRO A 163 -6.14 10.69 2.25
N LYS A 164 -5.02 10.89 2.98
CA LYS A 164 -4.56 12.23 3.39
C LYS A 164 -4.28 13.13 2.19
N VAL A 165 -3.70 12.57 1.12
CA VAL A 165 -3.40 13.33 -0.09
C VAL A 165 -4.70 13.72 -0.80
N LEU A 166 -5.70 12.84 -0.83
CA LEU A 166 -7.02 13.16 -1.36
C LEU A 166 -7.68 14.30 -0.58
N GLU A 167 -7.65 14.26 0.76
CA GLU A 167 -8.22 15.32 1.62
C GLU A 167 -7.53 16.68 1.39
N GLU A 168 -6.20 16.70 1.27
CA GLU A 168 -5.44 17.90 0.93
C GLU A 168 -5.82 18.45 -0.46
N MET A 169 -5.98 17.56 -1.44
CA MET A 169 -6.41 17.93 -2.79
C MET A 169 -7.82 18.53 -2.80
N GLU A 170 -8.78 17.90 -2.11
CA GLU A 170 -10.16 18.40 -1.98
C GLU A 170 -10.18 19.79 -1.32
N SER A 171 -9.41 19.98 -0.23
CA SER A 171 -9.26 21.28 0.45
C SER A 171 -8.72 22.36 -0.48
N ARG A 172 -7.72 22.01 -1.31
CA ARG A 172 -7.14 22.94 -2.30
C ARG A 172 -8.17 23.34 -3.35
N PHE A 173 -8.94 22.40 -3.87
CA PHE A 173 -9.97 22.68 -4.87
C PHE A 173 -11.11 23.54 -4.29
N GLU A 174 -11.51 23.31 -3.05
CA GLU A 174 -12.56 24.08 -2.38
C GLU A 174 -12.13 25.54 -2.13
N LYS A 175 -10.89 25.76 -1.70
CA LYS A 175 -10.31 27.11 -1.54
C LYS A 175 -10.30 27.88 -2.87
N MET A 176 -9.90 27.22 -3.95
CA MET A 176 -9.86 27.84 -5.28
C MET A 176 -11.27 28.20 -5.80
N ARG A 177 -12.26 27.33 -5.59
CA ARG A 177 -13.66 27.60 -5.94
C ARG A 177 -14.25 28.76 -5.13
N SER A 178 -13.96 28.80 -3.83
CA SER A 178 -14.40 29.87 -2.93
C SER A 178 -13.81 31.23 -3.30
N ALA A 179 -12.54 31.28 -3.72
CA ALA A 179 -11.88 32.50 -4.16
C ALA A 179 -12.50 33.06 -5.46
N LYS A 180 -12.79 32.21 -6.45
CA LYS A 180 -13.42 32.62 -7.71
C LYS A 180 -14.82 33.19 -7.52
N ARG A 181 -15.63 32.62 -6.61
CA ARG A 181 -16.97 33.13 -6.29
C ARG A 181 -16.96 34.53 -5.68
N ARG A 182 -15.93 34.86 -4.90
CA ARG A 182 -15.77 36.20 -4.29
C ARG A 182 -15.32 37.28 -5.28
N GLN A 183 -14.79 36.92 -6.44
CA GLN A 183 -14.42 37.86 -7.50
C GLN A 183 -15.56 38.12 -8.50
N GLN A 184 -16.64 37.33 -8.45
CA GLN A 184 -17.81 37.46 -9.33
C GLN A 184 -19.02 38.15 -8.65
N ASN A 185 -18.92 38.44 -7.35
CA ASN A 185 -19.90 39.22 -6.57
C ASN A 185 -19.27 40.54 -6.14
#